data_AF-A0A534WZ45-F1
#
_entry.id   AF-A0A534WZ45-F1
#
_cell.length_a   1.000
_cell.length_b   1.000
_cell.length_c   1.000
_cell.angle_alpha   90.00
_cell.angle_beta   90.00
_cell.angle_gamma   90.00
#
_symmetry.space_group_name_H-M   'P 1'
#
loop_
_entity.id
_entity.type
_entity.pdbx_description
1 polymer ?
#
loop_
_entity_poly.entity_id
_entity_poly.type
_entity_poly.pdbx_seq_one_letter_code
_entity_poly.pdbx_strand_id
1 'polypeptide(L)'
;MRTSRSCLLLAVATLMSHAQLARAQCPGGGFPPPDPICVPTATCTRYGNDPVPYDPADVAVMPSCFGGTLLGPVADRNGTPRYACLYQPASASTRPLPLVVYLHPSLATADSVWQVTNLTTFVNSANVTDDSGRPGFILLAPEGRKTCHYYPQPDQRQPGWDNWYRNFDPSDAAENVDAWAIDRFVAQQVASGRVDTNRIYVTGWSNGAAMGYLYGLTRPSIAAIAVYSAPDPFHAFNDPCPQVPVVSGSSTVDRLRITNLRVPTIHVHNDCDIVGLCPNGERLARQLLPLGIGVQDAIIDTASLPANGCVDACGTDPNASYDPCTNPGGSTIGVGNHVRWPDDWAPAILDFFRVHPLYARGR
;
A
#
# COMPACT_ATOMS: atom_id res chain seq x y z
N MET A 1 -15.23 15.86 -18.29
CA MET A 1 -13.96 15.11 -18.31
C MET A 1 -14.07 13.84 -17.43
N ARG A 2 -15.01 12.93 -17.73
CA ARG A 2 -15.18 11.63 -17.03
C ARG A 2 -14.69 10.42 -17.85
N THR A 3 -14.23 10.66 -19.08
CA THR A 3 -13.92 9.62 -20.07
C THR A 3 -12.55 8.97 -19.90
N SER A 4 -11.60 9.57 -19.17
CA SER A 4 -10.27 8.95 -18.96
C SER A 4 -10.26 7.86 -17.89
N ARG A 5 -11.07 8.00 -16.83
CA ARG A 5 -11.22 6.98 -15.77
C ARG A 5 -11.70 5.64 -16.34
N SER A 6 -12.65 5.68 -17.28
CA SER A 6 -13.21 4.48 -17.89
C SER A 6 -12.22 3.73 -18.77
N CYS A 7 -11.33 4.38 -19.52
CA CYS A 7 -10.39 3.69 -20.42
C CYS A 7 -9.24 2.98 -19.68
N LEU A 8 -8.79 3.48 -18.51
CA LEU A 8 -7.74 2.83 -17.74
C LEU A 8 -8.28 1.78 -16.77
N LEU A 9 -9.47 1.97 -16.18
CA LEU A 9 -10.22 0.88 -15.56
C LEU A 9 -10.49 -0.22 -16.60
N LEU A 10 -10.79 0.13 -17.86
CA LEU A 10 -10.86 -0.85 -18.94
C LEU A 10 -9.49 -1.47 -19.23
N ALA A 11 -8.36 -0.75 -19.18
CA ALA A 11 -7.02 -1.29 -19.45
C ALA A 11 -6.51 -2.23 -18.35
N VAL A 12 -6.71 -1.88 -17.07
CA VAL A 12 -6.44 -2.75 -15.91
C VAL A 12 -7.41 -3.93 -15.92
N ALA A 13 -8.70 -3.71 -16.21
CA ALA A 13 -9.68 -4.79 -16.37
C ALA A 13 -9.56 -5.57 -17.68
N THR A 14 -8.84 -5.11 -18.70
CA THR A 14 -8.55 -5.85 -19.95
C THR A 14 -7.24 -6.61 -19.86
N LEU A 15 -6.21 -6.04 -19.23
CA LEU A 15 -5.06 -6.82 -18.74
C LEU A 15 -5.51 -7.89 -17.75
N MET A 16 -6.57 -7.63 -16.98
CA MET A 16 -7.25 -8.60 -16.15
C MET A 16 -8.54 -9.18 -16.75
N SER A 17 -8.79 -9.15 -18.07
CA SER A 17 -10.10 -9.58 -18.62
C SER A 17 -10.39 -11.07 -18.39
N HIS A 18 -11.08 -11.29 -17.27
CA HIS A 18 -12.02 -12.27 -16.71
C HIS A 18 -12.64 -13.38 -17.58
N ALA A 19 -12.05 -13.74 -18.71
CA ALA A 19 -12.39 -14.98 -19.41
C ALA A 19 -11.16 -15.73 -19.92
N GLN A 20 -10.02 -15.05 -20.12
CA GLN A 20 -8.77 -15.69 -20.57
C GLN A 20 -7.83 -16.02 -19.41
N LEU A 21 -7.73 -15.17 -18.38
CA LEU A 21 -6.93 -15.47 -17.17
C LEU A 21 -7.52 -16.62 -16.35
N ALA A 22 -8.83 -16.56 -16.06
CA ALA A 22 -9.52 -17.66 -15.38
C ALA A 22 -9.43 -18.98 -16.19
N ARG A 23 -9.52 -18.93 -17.54
CA ARG A 23 -9.34 -20.13 -18.39
C ARG A 23 -7.91 -20.65 -18.43
N ALA A 24 -6.91 -19.78 -18.38
CA ALA A 24 -5.50 -20.17 -18.40
C ALA A 24 -5.02 -20.79 -17.08
N GLN A 25 -5.78 -20.64 -16.00
CA GLN A 25 -5.42 -21.12 -14.66
C GLN A 25 -6.23 -22.36 -14.24
N CYS A 26 -7.22 -22.77 -15.04
CA CYS A 26 -7.94 -24.03 -14.88
C CYS A 26 -7.19 -25.19 -15.54
N PRO A 27 -7.48 -26.46 -15.15
CA PRO A 27 -6.73 -27.63 -15.62
C PRO A 27 -6.62 -27.65 -17.15
N GLY A 28 -5.38 -27.48 -17.66
CA GLY A 28 -5.08 -27.44 -19.10
C GLY A 28 -4.32 -26.20 -19.57
N GLY A 29 -4.33 -25.10 -18.82
CA GLY A 29 -3.43 -23.97 -19.05
C GLY A 29 -2.18 -24.12 -18.17
N GLY A 30 -1.02 -24.36 -18.78
CA GLY A 30 0.24 -24.33 -18.03
C GLY A 30 0.50 -22.90 -17.56
N PHE A 31 0.72 -22.68 -16.27
CA PHE A 31 1.32 -21.43 -15.81
C PHE A 31 2.69 -21.29 -16.49
N PRO A 32 3.04 -20.11 -17.03
CA PRO A 32 4.43 -19.86 -17.38
C PRO A 32 5.31 -20.14 -16.16
N PRO A 33 6.53 -20.67 -16.34
CA PRO A 33 7.42 -20.91 -15.22
C PRO A 33 7.60 -19.62 -14.41
N PRO A 34 7.74 -19.71 -13.06
CA PRO A 34 7.97 -18.53 -12.24
C PRO A 34 9.19 -17.77 -12.76
N ASP A 35 9.13 -16.43 -12.69
CA ASP A 35 10.26 -15.59 -13.09
C ASP A 35 11.51 -16.05 -12.31
N PRO A 36 12.64 -16.36 -12.99
CA PRO A 36 13.81 -16.91 -12.35
C PRO A 36 14.46 -15.97 -11.33
N ILE A 37 14.11 -14.67 -11.34
CA ILE A 37 14.53 -13.70 -10.31
C ILE A 37 13.60 -13.76 -9.10
N CYS A 38 12.33 -14.11 -9.29
CA CYS A 38 11.30 -14.15 -8.25
C CYS A 38 11.17 -15.53 -7.61
N VAL A 39 12.31 -16.13 -7.32
CA VAL A 39 12.39 -17.40 -6.59
C VAL A 39 12.44 -17.08 -5.10
N PRO A 40 11.50 -17.61 -4.29
CA PRO A 40 11.59 -17.50 -2.84
C PRO A 40 12.94 -17.96 -2.29
N THR A 41 13.40 -17.32 -1.22
CA THR A 41 14.59 -17.81 -0.51
C THR A 41 14.37 -19.25 -0.05
N ALA A 42 15.42 -20.07 -0.14
CA ALA A 42 15.37 -21.46 0.33
C ALA A 42 15.25 -21.55 1.87
N THR A 43 15.61 -20.48 2.59
CA THR A 43 15.55 -20.46 4.06
C THR A 43 15.20 -19.05 4.52
N CYS A 44 14.06 -18.93 5.21
CA CYS A 44 13.61 -17.66 5.74
C CYS A 44 14.61 -17.04 6.73
N THR A 45 14.70 -15.71 6.69
CA THR A 45 15.53 -14.91 7.59
C THR A 45 14.68 -14.23 8.66
N ARG A 46 15.30 -13.58 9.64
CA ARG A 46 14.60 -12.69 10.60
C ARG A 46 13.84 -11.53 9.95
N TYR A 47 14.09 -11.27 8.68
CA TYR A 47 13.41 -10.26 7.88
C TYR A 47 12.48 -10.88 6.84
N GLY A 48 12.11 -12.15 6.96
CA GLY A 48 11.30 -12.83 5.96
C GLY A 48 12.13 -13.33 4.79
N ASN A 49 11.75 -12.94 3.57
CA ASN A 49 12.49 -13.30 2.36
C ASN A 49 13.85 -12.55 2.27
N ASP A 50 14.73 -12.95 1.37
CA ASP A 50 15.88 -12.11 1.00
C ASP A 50 15.44 -10.86 0.23
N PRO A 51 16.19 -9.74 0.32
CA PRO A 51 15.89 -8.55 -0.47
C PRO A 51 15.88 -8.90 -1.95
N VAL A 52 14.82 -8.52 -2.67
CA VAL A 52 14.72 -8.79 -4.10
C VAL A 52 15.86 -8.06 -4.83
N PRO A 53 16.74 -8.78 -5.56
CA PRO A 53 17.84 -8.16 -6.29
C PRO A 53 17.34 -7.11 -7.28
N TYR A 54 18.09 -6.01 -7.42
CA TYR A 54 17.88 -5.10 -8.53
C TYR A 54 18.33 -5.77 -9.83
N ASP A 55 17.45 -5.77 -10.83
CA ASP A 55 17.82 -6.13 -12.20
C ASP A 55 18.13 -4.85 -12.98
N PRO A 56 19.35 -4.66 -13.50
CA PRO A 56 19.68 -3.53 -14.37
C PRO A 56 18.80 -3.39 -15.62
N ALA A 57 18.13 -4.47 -16.05
CA ALA A 57 17.16 -4.43 -17.14
C ALA A 57 15.82 -3.78 -16.73
N ASP A 58 15.53 -3.70 -15.42
CA ASP A 58 14.37 -2.99 -14.90
C ASP A 58 14.66 -1.48 -14.90
N VAL A 59 14.34 -0.84 -16.03
CA VAL A 59 14.43 0.62 -16.16
C VAL A 59 13.55 1.27 -15.09
N ALA A 60 14.13 2.19 -14.32
CA ALA A 60 13.39 2.96 -13.34
C ALA A 60 12.20 3.66 -14.00
N VAL A 61 11.01 3.42 -13.44
CA VAL A 61 9.79 4.05 -13.91
C VAL A 61 9.84 5.52 -13.51
N MET A 62 9.70 6.41 -14.48
CA MET A 62 9.57 7.84 -14.24
C MET A 62 8.10 8.21 -14.40
N PRO A 63 7.38 8.50 -13.30
CA PRO A 63 5.96 8.85 -13.39
C PRO A 63 5.78 10.20 -14.08
N SER A 64 4.63 10.38 -14.74
CA SER A 64 4.31 11.63 -15.43
C SER A 64 4.00 12.77 -14.46
N CYS A 65 3.52 12.43 -13.26
CA CYS A 65 3.09 13.34 -12.21
C CYS A 65 2.09 14.39 -12.70
N PHE A 66 1.11 13.99 -13.50
CA PHE A 66 0.12 14.91 -14.06
C PHE A 66 -0.55 15.73 -12.95
N GLY A 67 -0.52 17.06 -13.08
CA GLY A 67 -1.05 18.01 -12.09
C GLY A 67 -0.18 18.19 -10.83
N GLY A 68 1.00 17.55 -10.78
CA GLY A 68 1.97 17.63 -9.71
C GLY A 68 3.38 17.98 -10.21
N THR A 69 4.36 17.76 -9.35
CA THR A 69 5.79 17.96 -9.64
C THR A 69 6.51 16.63 -9.53
N LEU A 70 7.32 16.29 -10.55
CA LEU A 70 8.23 15.15 -10.49
C LEU A 70 9.40 15.47 -9.55
N LEU A 71 9.66 14.60 -8.59
CA LEU A 71 10.83 14.60 -7.73
C LEU A 71 11.79 13.50 -8.17
N GLY A 72 13.09 13.77 -8.05
CA GLY A 72 14.17 12.84 -8.39
C GLY A 72 14.95 13.23 -9.65
N PRO A 73 15.90 12.39 -10.08
CA PRO A 73 16.23 11.09 -9.48
C PRO A 73 16.88 11.22 -8.11
N VAL A 74 16.52 10.32 -7.19
CA VAL A 74 17.25 10.05 -5.95
C VAL A 74 17.80 8.63 -6.04
N ALA A 75 19.12 8.47 -6.01
CA ALA A 75 19.71 7.12 -5.99
C ALA A 75 19.37 6.42 -4.66
N ASP A 76 18.84 5.21 -4.73
CA ASP A 76 18.66 4.35 -3.56
C ASP A 76 19.98 3.74 -3.07
N ARG A 77 19.93 2.93 -2.01
CA ARG A 77 21.13 2.30 -1.43
C ARG A 77 21.85 1.36 -2.41
N ASN A 78 21.17 0.91 -3.45
CA ASN A 78 21.74 0.08 -4.52
C ASN A 78 22.20 0.91 -5.72
N GLY A 79 22.06 2.24 -5.66
CA GLY A 79 22.37 3.16 -6.75
C GLY A 79 21.25 3.29 -7.78
N THR A 80 20.09 2.66 -7.57
CA THR A 80 18.98 2.69 -8.52
C THR A 80 18.22 4.01 -8.40
N PRO A 81 17.97 4.74 -9.51
CA PRO A 81 17.26 6.00 -9.44
C PRO A 81 15.79 5.81 -9.05
N ARG A 82 15.34 6.58 -8.07
CA ARG A 82 13.96 6.63 -7.57
C ARG A 82 13.33 7.98 -7.88
N TYR A 83 12.01 7.96 -8.08
CA TYR A 83 11.19 9.13 -8.37
C TYR A 83 9.97 9.20 -7.46
N ALA A 84 9.34 10.36 -7.39
CA ALA A 84 8.06 10.55 -6.71
C ALA A 84 7.26 11.67 -7.37
N CYS A 85 5.94 11.63 -7.22
CA CYS A 85 5.07 12.75 -7.54
C CYS A 85 4.73 13.56 -6.30
N LEU A 86 4.80 14.89 -6.42
CA LEU A 86 4.45 15.83 -5.35
C LEU A 86 3.29 16.71 -5.78
N TYR A 87 2.24 16.73 -4.98
CA TYR A 87 1.11 17.63 -5.10
C TYR A 87 1.04 18.48 -3.84
N GLN A 88 1.19 19.79 -3.97
CA GLN A 88 1.24 20.69 -2.83
C GLN A 88 0.46 21.98 -3.10
N PRO A 89 -0.36 22.45 -2.14
CA PRO A 89 -0.99 23.77 -2.21
C PRO A 89 0.06 24.88 -2.12
N ALA A 90 -0.23 26.03 -2.74
CA ALA A 90 0.61 27.22 -2.58
C ALA A 90 0.71 27.69 -1.11
N SER A 91 -0.35 27.45 -0.31
CA SER A 91 -0.40 27.77 1.12
C SER A 91 0.65 27.03 1.96
N ALA A 92 1.18 25.90 1.48
CA ALA A 92 2.26 25.16 2.14
C ALA A 92 3.54 25.99 2.34
N SER A 93 3.75 27.03 1.51
CA SER A 93 4.92 27.91 1.62
C SER A 93 4.78 29.00 2.67
N THR A 94 3.57 29.28 3.15
CA THR A 94 3.33 30.30 4.19
C THR A 94 3.01 29.67 5.54
N ARG A 95 2.50 28.44 5.56
CA ARG A 95 2.22 27.66 6.77
C ARG A 95 2.48 26.18 6.51
N PRO A 96 3.18 25.47 7.41
CA PRO A 96 3.36 24.03 7.27
C PRO A 96 2.01 23.30 7.19
N LEU A 97 1.90 22.33 6.27
CA LEU A 97 0.71 21.52 6.05
C LEU A 97 0.99 20.04 6.36
N PRO A 98 -0.06 19.24 6.67
CA PRO A 98 0.07 17.80 6.78
C PRO A 98 0.69 17.18 5.52
N LEU A 99 1.44 16.10 5.69
CA LEU A 99 1.98 15.30 4.59
C LEU A 99 1.24 13.96 4.57
N VAL A 100 0.65 13.60 3.43
CA VAL A 100 0.06 12.29 3.16
C VAL A 100 0.95 11.59 2.14
N VAL A 101 1.50 10.43 2.53
CA VAL A 101 2.25 9.55 1.63
C VAL A 101 1.27 8.55 1.02
N TYR A 102 1.13 8.54 -0.29
CA TYR A 102 0.34 7.56 -1.04
C TYR A 102 1.24 6.51 -1.68
N LEU A 103 0.98 5.24 -1.37
CA LEU A 103 1.67 4.09 -1.95
C LEU A 103 0.74 3.37 -2.93
N HIS A 104 1.09 3.39 -4.21
CA HIS A 104 0.28 2.81 -5.28
C HIS A 104 0.17 1.28 -5.19
N PRO A 105 -0.87 0.66 -5.77
CA PRO A 105 -0.96 -0.80 -5.83
C PRO A 105 0.09 -1.37 -6.78
N SER A 106 0.29 -2.68 -6.74
CA SER A 106 1.06 -3.38 -7.77
C SER A 106 0.42 -3.22 -9.15
N LEU A 107 1.19 -3.42 -10.21
CA LEU A 107 0.77 -3.24 -11.62
C LEU A 107 0.41 -1.79 -12.01
N ALA A 108 0.51 -0.84 -11.08
CA ALA A 108 0.32 0.58 -11.30
C ALA A 108 1.58 1.37 -10.92
N THR A 109 1.56 2.67 -11.20
CA THR A 109 2.64 3.60 -10.85
C THR A 109 2.11 4.67 -9.89
N ALA A 110 2.97 5.57 -9.43
CA ALA A 110 2.60 6.76 -8.66
C ALA A 110 1.55 7.63 -9.37
N ASP A 111 1.47 7.59 -10.71
CA ASP A 111 0.43 8.30 -11.47
C ASP A 111 -0.98 7.82 -11.15
N SER A 112 -1.15 6.61 -10.61
CA SER A 112 -2.45 6.08 -10.18
C SER A 112 -3.17 7.00 -9.20
N VAL A 113 -2.42 7.75 -8.38
CA VAL A 113 -2.99 8.72 -7.45
C VAL A 113 -3.84 9.77 -8.17
N TRP A 114 -3.44 10.18 -9.37
CA TRP A 114 -4.18 11.12 -10.20
C TRP A 114 -5.18 10.41 -11.13
N GLN A 115 -4.77 9.28 -11.71
CA GLN A 115 -5.55 8.62 -12.77
C GLN A 115 -6.80 7.92 -12.24
N VAL A 116 -6.73 7.29 -11.07
CA VAL A 116 -7.76 6.35 -10.60
C VAL A 116 -8.21 6.56 -9.16
N THR A 117 -7.60 7.49 -8.41
CA THR A 117 -8.16 7.95 -7.12
C THR A 117 -8.79 9.34 -7.25
N ASN A 118 -9.38 9.86 -6.16
CA ASN A 118 -9.81 11.24 -6.04
C ASN A 118 -8.97 12.05 -5.02
N LEU A 119 -7.89 11.50 -4.47
CA LEU A 119 -7.09 12.16 -3.42
C LEU A 119 -6.54 13.52 -3.85
N THR A 120 -6.10 13.64 -5.12
CA THR A 120 -5.59 14.90 -5.68
C THR A 120 -6.64 16.02 -5.72
N THR A 121 -7.93 15.69 -5.72
CA THR A 121 -9.03 16.69 -5.74
C THR A 121 -9.19 17.42 -4.39
N PHE A 122 -8.67 16.82 -3.32
CA PHE A 122 -8.76 17.34 -1.95
C PHE A 122 -7.52 18.11 -1.49
N VAL A 123 -6.41 18.04 -2.24
CA VAL A 123 -5.09 18.60 -1.88
C VAL A 123 -5.19 20.07 -1.44
N ASN A 124 -6.05 20.87 -2.09
CA ASN A 124 -6.20 22.31 -1.79
C ASN A 124 -7.30 22.66 -0.78
N SER A 125 -8.22 21.74 -0.46
CA SER A 125 -9.50 22.06 0.18
C SER A 125 -9.79 21.28 1.46
N ALA A 126 -9.24 20.07 1.63
CA ALA A 126 -9.54 19.26 2.80
C ALA A 126 -8.95 19.87 4.08
N ASN A 127 -9.74 19.95 5.13
CA ASN A 127 -9.25 20.33 6.45
C ASN A 127 -8.59 19.12 7.12
N VAL A 128 -7.30 18.89 6.91
CA VAL A 128 -6.54 17.80 7.58
C VAL A 128 -5.83 18.30 8.85
N THR A 129 -5.88 19.61 9.12
CA THR A 129 -5.20 20.23 10.26
C THR A 129 -6.09 20.43 11.49
N ASP A 130 -7.41 20.25 11.33
CA ASP A 130 -8.44 20.68 12.27
C ASP A 130 -8.52 22.21 12.45
N ASP A 131 -7.97 22.95 11.49
CA ASP A 131 -8.02 24.41 11.40
C ASP A 131 -8.57 24.79 10.02
N SER A 132 -9.81 25.30 9.98
CA SER A 132 -10.45 25.71 8.73
C SER A 132 -9.72 26.85 8.01
N GLY A 133 -8.82 27.58 8.70
CA GLY A 133 -7.93 28.57 8.13
C GLY A 133 -6.63 28.00 7.55
N ARG A 134 -6.44 26.67 7.61
CA ARG A 134 -5.32 25.92 7.03
C ARG A 134 -5.83 24.73 6.20
N PRO A 135 -6.62 24.97 5.14
CA PRO A 135 -7.08 23.91 4.27
C PRO A 135 -5.91 23.34 3.45
N GLY A 136 -6.07 22.08 3.08
CA GLY A 136 -5.19 21.32 2.24
C GLY A 136 -4.17 20.47 3.00
N PHE A 137 -3.45 19.67 2.21
CA PHE A 137 -2.36 18.82 2.64
C PHE A 137 -1.39 18.63 1.48
N ILE A 138 -0.14 18.30 1.79
CA ILE A 138 0.86 17.88 0.80
C ILE A 138 0.64 16.39 0.54
N LEU A 139 0.54 15.99 -0.72
CA LEU A 139 0.43 14.61 -1.14
C LEU A 139 1.72 14.20 -1.86
N LEU A 140 2.42 13.22 -1.29
CA LEU A 140 3.63 12.63 -1.83
C LEU A 140 3.31 11.21 -2.29
N ALA A 141 3.56 10.90 -3.56
CA ALA A 141 3.37 9.57 -4.13
C ALA A 141 4.71 9.05 -4.66
N PRO A 142 5.51 8.35 -3.84
CA PRO A 142 6.75 7.73 -4.31
C PRO A 142 6.47 6.64 -5.33
N GLU A 143 7.36 6.49 -6.31
CA GLU A 143 7.32 5.43 -7.31
C GLU A 143 7.96 4.15 -6.73
N GLY A 144 7.17 3.09 -6.68
CA GLY A 144 7.63 1.73 -6.44
C GLY A 144 8.55 1.27 -7.55
N ARG A 145 9.36 0.25 -7.30
CA ARG A 145 10.23 -0.32 -8.32
C ARG A 145 9.53 -1.51 -8.97
N LYS A 146 10.02 -1.95 -10.12
CA LYS A 146 9.72 -3.29 -10.58
C LYS A 146 10.40 -4.27 -9.61
N THR A 147 9.60 -5.07 -8.93
CA THR A 147 10.06 -6.01 -7.90
C THR A 147 9.28 -7.31 -8.00
N CYS A 148 9.76 -8.32 -7.29
CA CYS A 148 9.07 -9.59 -7.18
C CYS A 148 7.91 -9.49 -6.21
N HIS A 149 6.77 -10.03 -6.61
CA HIS A 149 5.61 -10.18 -5.78
C HIS A 149 5.26 -11.66 -5.64
N TYR A 150 5.05 -12.12 -4.42
CA TYR A 150 4.44 -13.43 -4.17
C TYR A 150 2.92 -13.24 -4.16
N TYR A 151 2.40 -12.95 -5.36
CA TYR A 151 0.99 -12.84 -5.71
C TYR A 151 0.71 -13.68 -6.97
N PRO A 152 -0.56 -13.97 -7.29
CA PRO A 152 -0.92 -14.63 -8.55
C PRO A 152 -0.46 -13.84 -9.79
N GLN A 153 -0.21 -14.55 -10.89
CA GLN A 153 0.04 -13.94 -12.21
C GLN A 153 -1.13 -13.03 -12.62
N PRO A 154 -0.87 -11.88 -13.29
CA PRO A 154 0.40 -11.45 -13.89
C PRO A 154 1.35 -10.66 -12.96
N ASP A 155 1.11 -10.68 -11.65
CA ASP A 155 1.74 -9.73 -10.72
C ASP A 155 3.15 -10.11 -10.25
N GLN A 156 3.65 -11.30 -10.60
CA GLN A 156 4.88 -11.85 -10.00
C GLN A 156 6.13 -10.98 -10.13
N ARG A 157 6.21 -10.11 -11.15
CA ARG A 157 7.32 -9.15 -11.30
C ARG A 157 6.91 -7.87 -11.99
N GLN A 158 6.41 -6.92 -11.22
CA GLN A 158 5.75 -5.72 -11.73
C GLN A 158 6.08 -4.50 -10.85
N PRO A 159 5.76 -3.26 -11.29
CA PRO A 159 5.85 -2.10 -10.42
C PRO A 159 5.08 -2.32 -9.12
N GLY A 160 5.72 -2.02 -7.98
CA GLY A 160 5.16 -2.22 -6.65
C GLY A 160 6.21 -2.10 -5.53
N TRP A 161 5.98 -2.82 -4.45
CA TRP A 161 6.70 -2.72 -3.19
C TRP A 161 7.11 -4.12 -2.68
N ASP A 162 8.34 -4.24 -2.22
CA ASP A 162 8.82 -5.46 -1.58
C ASP A 162 8.37 -5.51 -0.11
N ASN A 163 7.24 -6.17 0.12
CA ASN A 163 6.65 -6.37 1.45
C ASN A 163 7.13 -7.66 2.14
N TRP A 164 7.98 -8.44 1.48
CA TRP A 164 8.44 -9.74 1.96
C TRP A 164 9.84 -9.69 2.55
N TYR A 165 10.65 -8.71 2.15
CA TYR A 165 11.86 -8.34 2.87
C TYR A 165 11.56 -7.28 3.93
N ARG A 166 11.38 -7.69 5.17
CA ARG A 166 10.85 -6.89 6.28
C ARG A 166 11.92 -6.28 7.19
N ASN A 167 13.09 -5.93 6.64
CA ASN A 167 14.06 -5.12 7.36
C ASN A 167 13.67 -3.64 7.32
N PHE A 168 12.82 -3.20 8.24
CA PHE A 168 12.39 -1.80 8.32
C PHE A 168 13.18 -1.00 9.38
N ASP A 169 14.37 -1.42 9.78
CA ASP A 169 15.20 -0.63 10.70
C ASP A 169 16.00 0.45 9.92
N PRO A 170 15.69 1.75 10.07
CA PRO A 170 16.39 2.81 9.33
C PRO A 170 17.89 2.93 9.71
N SER A 171 18.30 2.33 10.84
CA SER A 171 19.71 2.29 11.27
C SER A 171 20.49 1.13 10.66
N ASP A 172 19.82 0.12 10.09
CA ASP A 172 20.48 -1.03 9.46
C ASP A 172 20.96 -0.64 8.05
N ALA A 173 22.18 -1.04 7.71
CA ALA A 173 22.74 -0.87 6.37
C ALA A 173 21.92 -1.62 5.30
N ALA A 174 21.33 -2.76 5.70
CA ALA A 174 20.52 -3.62 4.86
C ALA A 174 19.02 -3.32 4.94
N GLU A 175 18.60 -2.13 5.38
CA GLU A 175 17.20 -1.71 5.36
C GLU A 175 16.53 -1.99 3.99
N ASN A 176 15.24 -2.34 4.01
CA ASN A 176 14.40 -2.43 2.84
C ASN A 176 14.54 -1.14 2.00
N VAL A 177 14.95 -1.33 0.74
CA VAL A 177 15.31 -0.23 -0.16
C VAL A 177 14.11 0.67 -0.50
N ASP A 178 12.90 0.11 -0.51
CA ASP A 178 11.68 0.86 -0.77
C ASP A 178 11.31 1.74 0.44
N ALA A 179 11.44 1.21 1.66
CA ALA A 179 11.26 2.00 2.88
C ALA A 179 12.27 3.16 2.97
N TRP A 180 13.53 2.88 2.65
CA TRP A 180 14.57 3.91 2.60
C TRP A 180 14.27 5.00 1.56
N ALA A 181 13.79 4.62 0.37
CA ALA A 181 13.44 5.57 -0.68
C ALA A 181 12.28 6.48 -0.26
N ILE A 182 11.24 5.91 0.38
CA ILE A 182 10.14 6.68 0.96
C ILE A 182 10.69 7.68 1.99
N ASP A 183 11.55 7.23 2.91
CA ASP A 183 12.17 8.09 3.93
C ASP A 183 12.96 9.25 3.30
N ARG A 184 13.65 9.03 2.18
CA ARG A 184 14.36 10.11 1.47
C ARG A 184 13.42 11.17 0.92
N PHE A 185 12.32 10.78 0.28
CA PHE A 185 11.37 11.76 -0.24
C PHE A 185 10.64 12.49 0.88
N VAL A 186 10.24 11.78 1.95
CA VAL A 186 9.65 12.40 3.15
C VAL A 186 10.63 13.40 3.77
N ALA A 187 11.90 13.02 3.94
CA ALA A 187 12.92 13.90 4.50
C ALA A 187 13.16 15.15 3.64
N GLN A 188 13.12 15.04 2.31
CA GLN A 188 13.18 16.20 1.41
C GLN A 188 12.01 17.15 1.64
N GLN A 189 10.78 16.62 1.80
CA GLN A 189 9.62 17.46 2.06
C GLN A 189 9.69 18.11 3.45
N VAL A 190 10.12 17.38 4.47
CA VAL A 190 10.33 17.93 5.82
C VAL A 190 11.39 19.04 5.81
N ALA A 191 12.52 18.83 5.13
CA ALA A 191 13.61 19.80 5.03
C ALA A 191 13.20 21.10 4.31
N SER A 192 12.15 21.06 3.48
CA SER A 192 11.62 22.26 2.83
C SER A 192 10.96 23.26 3.80
N GLY A 193 10.68 22.85 5.04
CA GLY A 193 9.96 23.65 6.03
C GLY A 193 8.45 23.77 5.80
N ARG A 194 7.92 23.10 4.76
CA ARG A 194 6.49 23.15 4.38
C ARG A 194 5.63 22.06 5.04
N VAL A 195 6.24 21.09 5.72
CA VAL A 195 5.54 19.96 6.34
C VAL A 195 5.32 20.21 7.83
N ASP A 196 4.08 20.02 8.28
CA ASP A 196 3.72 19.89 9.69
C ASP A 196 4.15 18.49 10.15
N THR A 197 5.29 18.41 10.85
CA THR A 197 5.90 17.14 11.26
C THR A 197 5.12 16.38 12.32
N ASN A 198 4.09 16.98 12.91
CA ASN A 198 3.14 16.26 13.77
C ASN A 198 2.05 15.55 12.96
N ARG A 199 2.02 15.72 11.64
CA ARG A 199 0.93 15.26 10.76
C ARG A 199 1.50 14.66 9.47
N ILE A 200 2.32 13.61 9.63
CA ILE A 200 2.79 12.79 8.52
C ILE A 200 1.99 11.48 8.54
N TYR A 201 1.26 11.21 7.47
CA TYR A 201 0.34 10.10 7.35
C TYR A 201 0.75 9.19 6.21
N VAL A 202 0.32 7.93 6.26
CA VAL A 202 0.48 7.00 5.13
C VAL A 202 -0.86 6.43 4.73
N THR A 203 -1.09 6.39 3.42
CA THR A 203 -2.17 5.67 2.76
C THR A 203 -1.60 4.82 1.65
N GLY A 204 -2.35 3.79 1.28
CA GLY A 204 -1.98 2.95 0.16
C GLY A 204 -3.14 2.09 -0.28
N TRP A 205 -2.92 1.39 -1.39
CA TRP A 205 -3.90 0.50 -1.98
C TRP A 205 -3.25 -0.85 -2.31
N SER A 206 -3.90 -1.98 -2.00
CA SER A 206 -3.42 -3.33 -2.36
C SER A 206 -1.99 -3.56 -1.85
N ASN A 207 -1.05 -3.94 -2.72
CA ASN A 207 0.38 -4.06 -2.39
C ASN A 207 0.96 -2.80 -1.69
N GLY A 208 0.56 -1.60 -2.11
CA GLY A 208 0.96 -0.35 -1.46
C GLY A 208 0.32 -0.15 -0.09
N ALA A 209 -0.85 -0.71 0.15
CA ALA A 209 -1.46 -0.74 1.48
C ALA A 209 -0.73 -1.67 2.44
N ALA A 210 -0.28 -2.85 1.98
CA ALA A 210 0.58 -3.75 2.75
C ALA A 210 1.92 -3.06 3.10
N MET A 211 2.54 -2.36 2.14
CA MET A 211 3.73 -1.52 2.40
C MET A 211 3.41 -0.39 3.38
N GLY A 212 2.23 0.24 3.25
CA GLY A 212 1.77 1.30 4.14
C GLY A 212 1.63 0.85 5.59
N TYR A 213 1.13 -0.37 5.81
CA TYR A 213 1.14 -1.01 7.13
C TYR A 213 2.56 -1.20 7.64
N LEU A 214 3.44 -1.89 6.89
CA LEU A 214 4.82 -2.14 7.33
C LEU A 214 5.57 -0.84 7.63
N TYR A 215 5.47 0.15 6.76
CA TYR A 215 6.09 1.46 6.91
C TYR A 215 5.53 2.22 8.12
N GLY A 216 4.20 2.37 8.23
CA GLY A 216 3.57 3.12 9.32
C GLY A 216 3.78 2.48 10.70
N LEU A 217 3.72 1.15 10.78
CA LEU A 217 3.96 0.37 12.00
C LEU A 217 5.41 0.42 12.48
N THR A 218 6.36 0.79 11.61
CA THR A 218 7.79 0.78 11.92
C THR A 218 8.43 2.18 11.92
N ARG A 219 7.68 3.23 11.60
CA ARG A 219 8.15 4.63 11.56
C ARG A 219 7.45 5.48 12.63
N PRO A 220 8.12 5.80 13.76
CA PRO A 220 7.52 6.60 14.83
C PRO A 220 7.15 8.05 14.47
N SER A 221 7.51 8.51 13.28
CA SER A 221 7.12 9.80 12.70
C SER A 221 5.77 9.74 11.99
N ILE A 222 5.23 8.55 11.75
CA ILE A 222 3.92 8.37 11.11
C ILE A 222 2.83 8.47 12.15
N ALA A 223 1.98 9.47 11.97
CA ALA A 223 0.89 9.86 12.85
C ALA A 223 -0.28 8.89 12.78
N ALA A 224 -0.65 8.42 11.58
CA ALA A 224 -1.74 7.49 11.36
C ALA A 224 -1.59 6.74 10.02
N ILE A 225 -2.23 5.58 9.93
CA ILE A 225 -2.33 4.72 8.75
C ILE A 225 -3.78 4.70 8.30
N ALA A 226 -4.05 4.96 7.02
CA ALA A 226 -5.37 4.78 6.45
C ALA A 226 -5.23 4.12 5.08
N VAL A 227 -5.61 2.85 4.96
CA VAL A 227 -5.32 2.07 3.75
C VAL A 227 -6.57 1.44 3.16
N TYR A 228 -6.49 1.08 1.89
CA TYR A 228 -7.56 0.42 1.16
C TYR A 228 -7.14 -0.95 0.59
N SER A 229 -7.98 -1.98 0.78
CA SER A 229 -7.77 -3.34 0.25
C SER A 229 -6.38 -3.91 0.56
N ALA A 230 -5.89 -3.71 1.79
CA ALA A 230 -4.57 -4.20 2.16
C ALA A 230 -4.54 -5.74 2.31
N PRO A 231 -3.62 -6.42 1.63
CA PRO A 231 -3.17 -7.73 2.07
C PRO A 231 -2.49 -7.62 3.43
N ASP A 232 -2.68 -8.62 4.27
CA ASP A 232 -1.91 -8.88 5.48
C ASP A 232 -0.41 -8.96 5.14
N PRO A 233 0.39 -7.95 5.50
CA PRO A 233 1.79 -7.91 5.13
C PRO A 233 2.62 -8.97 5.86
N PHE A 234 2.06 -9.69 6.84
CA PHE A 234 2.74 -10.69 7.63
C PHE A 234 2.51 -12.12 7.13
N HIS A 235 1.41 -12.37 6.40
CA HIS A 235 1.05 -13.73 5.97
C HIS A 235 0.00 -13.80 4.83
N ALA A 236 0.01 -12.91 3.83
CA ALA A 236 -0.94 -13.03 2.71
C ALA A 236 -0.45 -13.95 1.57
N PHE A 237 -1.39 -14.58 0.88
CA PHE A 237 -1.18 -15.37 -0.34
C PHE A 237 -0.20 -16.53 -0.15
N ASN A 238 0.78 -16.61 -1.04
CA ASN A 238 1.90 -17.53 -1.02
C ASN A 238 3.15 -16.88 -0.42
N ASP A 239 2.99 -16.02 0.60
CA ASP A 239 4.12 -15.50 1.38
C ASP A 239 5.05 -16.67 1.79
N PRO A 240 6.28 -16.71 1.25
CA PRO A 240 7.18 -17.82 1.50
C PRO A 240 7.74 -17.82 2.91
N CYS A 241 7.74 -16.65 3.56
CA CYS A 241 8.35 -16.43 4.86
C CYS A 241 7.40 -15.61 5.74
N PRO A 242 6.28 -16.21 6.18
CA PRO A 242 5.33 -15.53 7.04
C PRO A 242 5.98 -15.21 8.39
N GLN A 243 5.59 -14.06 8.94
CA GLN A 243 6.08 -13.59 10.23
C GLN A 243 4.92 -13.23 11.14
N VAL A 244 5.18 -13.11 12.43
CA VAL A 244 4.21 -12.67 13.43
C VAL A 244 4.68 -11.30 13.95
N PRO A 245 3.82 -10.27 13.97
CA PRO A 245 4.19 -8.99 14.52
C PRO A 245 4.33 -9.08 16.05
N VAL A 246 5.39 -8.48 16.60
CA VAL A 246 5.69 -8.49 18.04
C VAL A 246 6.17 -7.13 18.54
N VAL A 247 5.94 -6.83 19.82
CA VAL A 247 6.43 -5.59 20.46
C VAL A 247 7.90 -5.67 20.92
N SER A 248 8.40 -6.88 21.17
CA SER A 248 9.74 -7.16 21.69
C SER A 248 10.27 -8.50 21.17
N GLY A 249 11.59 -8.59 20.94
CA GLY A 249 12.25 -9.81 20.47
C GLY A 249 12.18 -9.98 18.95
N SER A 250 13.10 -9.34 18.22
CA SER A 250 13.16 -9.30 16.74
C SER A 250 14.19 -10.28 16.15
N SER A 251 14.75 -11.20 16.94
CA SER A 251 15.92 -11.98 16.53
C SER A 251 15.58 -13.35 15.95
N THR A 252 14.31 -13.73 15.84
CA THR A 252 13.88 -15.02 15.27
C THR A 252 13.31 -14.83 13.86
N VAL A 253 13.39 -15.88 13.04
CA VAL A 253 12.98 -15.91 11.62
C VAL A 253 11.49 -15.59 11.42
N ASP A 254 10.67 -15.93 12.40
CA ASP A 254 9.21 -15.88 12.37
C ASP A 254 8.61 -14.61 13.00
N ARG A 255 9.43 -13.62 13.38
CA ARG A 255 8.94 -12.45 14.15
C ARG A 255 9.41 -11.13 13.58
N LEU A 256 8.46 -10.23 13.32
CA LEU A 256 8.72 -8.84 12.95
C LEU A 256 8.46 -7.91 14.14
N ARG A 257 9.47 -7.13 14.54
CA ARG A 257 9.29 -6.13 15.59
C ARG A 257 8.58 -4.89 15.08
N ILE A 258 7.50 -4.53 15.75
CA ILE A 258 6.75 -3.29 15.55
C ILE A 258 7.28 -2.23 16.52
N THR A 259 7.51 -1.02 16.03
CA THR A 259 8.11 0.08 16.82
C THR A 259 7.15 1.26 17.01
N ASN A 260 6.11 1.38 16.18
CA ASN A 260 5.07 2.40 16.29
C ASN A 260 3.75 1.80 16.81
N LEU A 261 3.73 1.40 18.09
CA LEU A 261 2.60 0.69 18.71
C LEU A 261 1.34 1.55 18.93
N ARG A 262 1.42 2.86 18.71
CA ARG A 262 0.34 3.81 18.98
C ARG A 262 -0.24 4.43 17.71
N VAL A 263 0.17 3.94 16.53
CA VAL A 263 -0.32 4.48 15.26
C VAL A 263 -1.80 4.10 15.08
N PRO A 264 -2.72 5.08 15.09
CA PRO A 264 -4.12 4.82 14.78
C PRO A 264 -4.20 4.33 13.34
N THR A 265 -4.98 3.28 13.13
CA THR A 265 -5.11 2.66 11.80
C THR A 265 -6.59 2.55 11.42
N ILE A 266 -6.93 2.94 10.20
CA ILE A 266 -8.19 2.57 9.53
C ILE A 266 -7.86 1.72 8.31
N HIS A 267 -8.59 0.62 8.15
CA HIS A 267 -8.48 -0.28 7.00
C HIS A 267 -9.84 -0.33 6.33
N VAL A 268 -9.96 0.32 5.17
CA VAL A 268 -11.15 0.19 4.32
C VAL A 268 -10.94 -1.01 3.41
N HIS A 269 -11.82 -2.00 3.41
CA HIS A 269 -11.70 -3.15 2.50
C HIS A 269 -13.06 -3.67 2.06
N ASN A 270 -13.07 -4.40 0.95
CA ASN A 270 -14.32 -4.85 0.36
C ASN A 270 -14.85 -6.08 1.11
N ASP A 271 -16.16 -6.18 1.29
CA ASP A 271 -16.84 -7.39 1.79
C ASP A 271 -16.56 -8.60 0.88
N CYS A 272 -16.52 -8.34 -0.41
CA CYS A 272 -16.12 -9.23 -1.47
C CYS A 272 -14.89 -8.63 -2.14
N ASP A 273 -13.71 -9.08 -1.71
CA ASP A 273 -12.43 -8.67 -2.26
C ASP A 273 -11.78 -9.83 -3.02
N ILE A 274 -10.77 -9.54 -3.84
CA ILE A 274 -10.06 -10.53 -4.61
C ILE A 274 -9.42 -11.56 -3.67
N VAL A 275 -9.45 -12.83 -4.09
CA VAL A 275 -8.74 -13.94 -3.45
C VAL A 275 -9.07 -14.20 -1.97
N GLY A 276 -10.14 -13.65 -1.41
CA GLY A 276 -10.37 -13.73 0.05
C GLY A 276 -9.56 -12.70 0.84
N LEU A 277 -9.26 -11.55 0.24
CA LEU A 277 -8.61 -10.44 0.93
C LEU A 277 -9.45 -9.87 2.09
N CYS A 278 -10.77 -10.01 2.07
CA CYS A 278 -11.61 -9.60 3.19
C CYS A 278 -11.28 -10.37 4.49
N PRO A 279 -11.40 -11.73 4.54
CA PRO A 279 -11.05 -12.47 5.76
C PRO A 279 -9.54 -12.37 6.11
N ASN A 280 -8.68 -12.09 5.12
CA ASN A 280 -7.28 -11.76 5.33
C ASN A 280 -7.08 -10.42 6.08
N GLY A 281 -7.81 -9.37 5.69
CA GLY A 281 -7.84 -8.07 6.39
C GLY A 281 -8.37 -8.19 7.82
N GLU A 282 -9.43 -8.96 8.04
CA GLU A 282 -9.93 -9.23 9.39
C GLU A 282 -8.87 -9.97 10.24
N ARG A 283 -8.10 -10.89 9.63
CA ARG A 283 -7.00 -11.58 10.33
C ARG A 283 -5.90 -10.59 10.72
N LEU A 284 -5.53 -9.67 9.84
CA LEU A 284 -4.56 -8.63 10.14
C LEU A 284 -5.01 -7.79 11.35
N ALA A 285 -6.28 -7.34 11.37
CA ALA A 285 -6.84 -6.61 12.50
C ALA A 285 -6.75 -7.41 13.82
N ARG A 286 -7.07 -8.71 13.77
CA ARG A 286 -6.94 -9.63 14.92
C ARG A 286 -5.49 -9.84 15.38
N GLN A 287 -4.51 -9.83 14.46
CA GLN A 287 -3.09 -9.96 14.80
C GLN A 287 -2.53 -8.70 15.49
N LEU A 288 -3.00 -7.52 15.09
CA LEU A 288 -2.54 -6.24 15.63
C LEU A 288 -3.17 -5.90 16.98
N LEU A 289 -4.40 -6.34 17.24
CA LEU A 289 -5.14 -6.03 18.46
C LEU A 289 -4.39 -6.43 19.76
N PRO A 290 -3.82 -7.64 19.92
CA PRO A 290 -3.05 -8.02 21.10
C PRO A 290 -1.79 -7.18 21.36
N LEU A 291 -1.28 -6.48 20.34
CA LEU A 291 -0.13 -5.59 20.45
C LEU A 291 -0.53 -4.18 20.92
N GLY A 292 -1.83 -3.94 21.16
CA GLY A 292 -2.38 -2.64 21.53
C GLY A 292 -2.62 -1.72 20.34
N ILE A 293 -2.54 -2.23 19.11
CA ILE A 293 -2.79 -1.48 17.87
C ILE A 293 -4.23 -1.74 17.46
N GLY A 294 -5.09 -0.76 17.68
CA GLY A 294 -6.47 -0.79 17.21
C GLY A 294 -6.55 -0.50 15.71
N VAL A 295 -7.26 -1.36 14.97
CA VAL A 295 -7.62 -1.14 13.57
C VAL A 295 -9.11 -0.81 13.51
N GLN A 296 -9.45 0.38 13.03
CA GLN A 296 -10.81 0.68 12.60
C GLN A 296 -11.05 -0.08 11.30
N ASP A 297 -11.66 -1.26 11.42
CA ASP A 297 -11.93 -2.16 10.31
C ASP A 297 -13.24 -1.76 9.61
N ALA A 298 -13.13 -1.19 8.41
CA ALA A 298 -14.24 -0.62 7.66
C ALA A 298 -14.52 -1.45 6.41
N ILE A 299 -15.46 -2.38 6.52
CA ILE A 299 -15.86 -3.26 5.42
C ILE A 299 -16.90 -2.53 4.55
N ILE A 300 -16.72 -2.58 3.23
CA ILE A 300 -17.61 -1.91 2.26
C ILE A 300 -18.10 -2.86 1.18
N ASP A 301 -19.33 -2.67 0.72
CA ASP A 301 -19.87 -3.44 -0.40
C ASP A 301 -19.43 -2.89 -1.77
N THR A 302 -19.87 -3.54 -2.85
CA THR A 302 -19.65 -3.09 -4.24
C THR A 302 -20.18 -1.66 -4.51
N ALA A 303 -21.17 -1.18 -3.76
CA ALA A 303 -21.68 0.18 -3.83
C ALA A 303 -20.90 1.18 -2.94
N SER A 304 -19.82 0.74 -2.29
CA SER A 304 -19.04 1.48 -1.29
C SER A 304 -19.79 1.82 0.00
N LEU A 305 -20.91 1.15 0.26
CA LEU A 305 -21.68 1.32 1.48
C LEU A 305 -21.10 0.42 2.58
N PRO A 306 -21.22 0.81 3.87
CA PRO A 306 -20.78 -0.05 4.96
C PRO A 306 -21.44 -1.43 4.91
N ALA A 307 -20.63 -2.46 5.05
CA ALA A 307 -21.03 -3.86 5.12
C ALA A 307 -20.73 -4.44 6.51
N ASN A 308 -21.42 -5.52 6.87
CA ASN A 308 -21.33 -6.12 8.21
C ASN A 308 -20.30 -7.26 8.31
N GLY A 309 -19.64 -7.63 7.22
CA GLY A 309 -18.72 -8.76 7.19
C GLY A 309 -18.36 -9.19 5.78
N CYS A 310 -17.42 -10.11 5.68
CA CYS A 310 -17.00 -10.69 4.42
C CYS A 310 -18.10 -11.55 3.78
N VAL A 311 -18.10 -11.57 2.45
CA VAL A 311 -18.96 -12.42 1.64
C VAL A 311 -18.20 -13.70 1.29
N ASP A 312 -18.64 -14.84 1.83
CA ASP A 312 -18.04 -16.16 1.57
C ASP A 312 -17.90 -16.48 0.09
N ALA A 313 -18.83 -15.96 -0.72
CA ALA A 313 -18.79 -16.10 -2.16
C ALA A 313 -17.57 -15.44 -2.81
N CYS A 314 -16.70 -14.73 -2.10
CA CYS A 314 -15.45 -14.17 -2.64
C CYS A 314 -14.20 -14.74 -1.96
N GLY A 315 -14.38 -15.79 -1.16
CA GLY A 315 -13.31 -16.53 -0.51
C GLY A 315 -13.42 -16.44 1.02
N THR A 316 -13.21 -17.58 1.68
CA THR A 316 -13.21 -17.71 3.14
C THR A 316 -11.84 -17.99 3.72
N ASP A 317 -10.83 -18.23 2.87
CA ASP A 317 -9.47 -18.51 3.31
C ASP A 317 -8.76 -17.20 3.70
N PRO A 318 -8.38 -16.99 4.97
CA PRO A 318 -7.68 -15.80 5.37
C PRO A 318 -6.24 -15.74 4.85
N ASN A 319 -5.67 -16.83 4.31
CA ASN A 319 -4.42 -16.77 3.56
C ASN A 319 -4.61 -16.18 2.17
N ALA A 320 -5.85 -15.88 1.79
CA ALA A 320 -6.20 -15.38 0.49
C ALA A 320 -5.73 -16.29 -0.67
N SER A 321 -5.86 -17.62 -0.51
CA SER A 321 -5.42 -18.55 -1.55
C SER A 321 -6.32 -18.50 -2.79
N TYR A 322 -5.70 -18.60 -3.96
CA TYR A 322 -6.34 -18.38 -5.25
C TYR A 322 -6.80 -19.68 -5.91
N ASP A 323 -8.11 -19.81 -6.11
CA ASP A 323 -8.68 -20.75 -7.07
C ASP A 323 -9.85 -20.11 -7.83
N PRO A 324 -9.60 -19.51 -9.00
CA PRO A 324 -10.64 -18.88 -9.81
C PRO A 324 -11.59 -19.91 -10.45
N CYS A 325 -11.21 -21.19 -10.45
CA CYS A 325 -11.93 -22.25 -11.16
C CYS A 325 -13.09 -22.82 -10.34
N THR A 326 -12.98 -22.82 -9.01
CA THR A 326 -14.08 -23.25 -8.14
C THR A 326 -15.12 -22.16 -7.91
N ASN A 327 -14.78 -20.89 -8.12
CA ASN A 327 -15.70 -19.78 -7.93
C ASN A 327 -15.46 -18.58 -8.88
N PRO A 328 -15.85 -18.69 -10.17
CA PRO A 328 -15.60 -17.64 -11.15
C PRO A 328 -16.43 -16.37 -10.92
N GLY A 329 -17.65 -16.50 -10.38
CA GLY A 329 -18.52 -15.36 -10.06
C GLY A 329 -17.95 -14.50 -8.94
N GLY A 330 -17.59 -15.14 -7.83
CA GLY A 330 -16.89 -14.52 -6.71
C GLY A 330 -15.59 -13.84 -7.12
N SER A 331 -14.79 -14.52 -7.94
CA SER A 331 -13.54 -13.98 -8.46
C SER A 331 -13.77 -12.71 -9.27
N THR A 332 -14.79 -12.69 -10.15
CA THR A 332 -15.07 -11.53 -11.00
C THR A 332 -15.51 -10.31 -10.18
N ILE A 333 -16.39 -10.51 -9.19
CA ILE A 333 -16.84 -9.43 -8.32
C ILE A 333 -15.68 -8.95 -7.44
N GLY A 334 -14.93 -9.89 -6.84
CA GLY A 334 -13.78 -9.58 -5.99
C GLY A 334 -12.70 -8.78 -6.71
N VAL A 335 -12.30 -9.17 -7.93
CA VAL A 335 -11.37 -8.36 -8.73
C VAL A 335 -11.96 -7.00 -9.06
N GLY A 336 -13.22 -6.93 -9.50
CA GLY A 336 -13.90 -5.67 -9.82
C GLY A 336 -13.92 -4.69 -8.64
N ASN A 337 -14.15 -5.21 -7.44
CA ASN A 337 -14.09 -4.46 -6.20
C ASN A 337 -12.65 -4.09 -5.78
N HIS A 338 -11.68 -4.97 -6.00
CA HIS A 338 -10.27 -4.71 -5.67
C HIS A 338 -9.65 -3.62 -6.54
N VAL A 339 -9.96 -3.60 -7.84
CA VAL A 339 -9.34 -2.69 -8.83
C VAL A 339 -9.96 -1.28 -8.88
N ARG A 340 -10.96 -1.00 -8.05
CA ARG A 340 -11.53 0.34 -7.87
C ARG A 340 -10.95 1.02 -6.63
N TRP A 341 -10.77 2.33 -6.68
CA TRP A 341 -10.57 3.14 -5.48
C TRP A 341 -11.93 3.51 -4.85
N PRO A 342 -12.11 3.47 -3.52
CA PRO A 342 -13.38 3.83 -2.88
C PRO A 342 -13.49 5.36 -2.76
N ASP A 343 -13.83 6.03 -3.87
CA ASP A 343 -13.89 7.50 -3.92
C ASP A 343 -14.71 8.11 -2.77
N ASP A 344 -15.83 7.50 -2.40
CA ASP A 344 -16.73 7.98 -1.33
C ASP A 344 -16.11 7.89 0.08
N TRP A 345 -15.03 7.11 0.23
CA TRP A 345 -14.30 6.95 1.50
C TRP A 345 -13.07 7.86 1.62
N ALA A 346 -12.65 8.55 0.56
CA ALA A 346 -11.55 9.51 0.66
C ALA A 346 -11.80 10.61 1.70
N PRO A 347 -13.01 11.20 1.84
CA PRO A 347 -13.31 12.13 2.93
C PRO A 347 -13.15 11.49 4.32
N ALA A 348 -13.57 10.24 4.51
CA ALA A 348 -13.44 9.52 5.78
C ALA A 348 -11.97 9.24 6.12
N ILE A 349 -11.15 8.87 5.12
CA ILE A 349 -9.69 8.71 5.28
C ILE A 349 -9.03 10.03 5.69
N LEU A 350 -9.37 11.14 5.04
CA LEU A 350 -8.81 12.45 5.35
C LEU A 350 -9.28 12.97 6.71
N ASP A 351 -10.52 12.67 7.10
CA ASP A 351 -11.05 12.98 8.43
C ASP A 351 -10.35 12.16 9.52
N PHE A 352 -10.09 10.88 9.25
CA PHE A 352 -9.31 10.02 10.13
C PHE A 352 -7.92 10.59 10.37
N PHE A 353 -7.25 11.11 9.33
CA PHE A 353 -5.98 11.80 9.51
C PHE A 353 -6.13 13.08 10.36
N ARG A 354 -7.14 13.91 10.09
CA ARG A 354 -7.41 15.16 10.82
C ARG A 354 -7.43 14.95 12.34
N VAL A 355 -8.12 13.91 12.81
CA VAL A 355 -8.33 13.66 14.24
C VAL A 355 -7.19 12.87 14.91
N HIS A 356 -6.20 12.42 14.16
CA HIS A 356 -5.07 11.63 14.66
C HIS A 356 -3.69 12.24 14.37
N PRO A 357 -3.40 13.49 14.78
CA PRO A 357 -2.02 13.99 14.75
C PRO A 357 -1.13 13.15 15.69
N LEU A 358 0.19 13.17 15.46
CA LEU A 358 1.14 12.72 16.48
C LEU A 358 0.86 13.52 17.75
N TYR A 359 0.47 12.84 18.82
CA TYR A 359 0.41 13.44 20.13
C TYR A 359 1.76 14.10 20.42
N ALA A 360 1.75 15.34 20.90
CA ALA A 360 2.96 15.97 21.41
C ALA A 360 3.56 15.02 22.43
N ARG A 361 4.67 14.35 22.08
CA ARG A 361 5.42 13.53 23.03
C ARG A 361 5.68 14.46 24.19
N GLY A 362 5.09 14.16 25.35
CA GLY A 362 5.18 15.01 26.53
C GLY A 362 6.61 15.48 26.69
N ARG A 363 6.80 16.80 26.70
CA ARG A 363 8.07 17.40 27.10
C ARG A 363 8.32 17.09 28.57
#